data_AF-A0A1Y5I9J7-F1
#
_entry.id   AF-A0A1Y5I9J7-F1
#
_cell.length_a   1.000
_cell.length_b   1.000
_cell.length_c   1.000
_cell.angle_alpha   90.00
_cell.angle_beta   90.00
_cell.angle_gamma   90.00
#
_symmetry.space_group_name_H-M   'P 1'
#
loop_
_entity.id
_entity.type
_entity.pdbx_description
1 polymer ?
#
loop_
_entity_poly.entity_id
_entity_poly.type
_entity_poly.pdbx_seq_one_letter_code
_entity_poly.pdbx_strand_id
1 'polypeptide(L)'
;MSSDVTWEDQQRICAFSRANARAHELDAEIAAKTKGVDALQEASEELTFCGDDACGVLLGECFVVMDGESAEAKVEGMLERERAGLEALKEERKGIREELQALKQKLYEKLGNSINLEE
;
A
#
# COMPACT_ATOMS: atom_id res chain seq x y z
N MET A 1 15.10 38.68 -15.04
CA MET A 1 14.20 38.04 -16.04
C MET A 1 13.00 37.54 -15.27
N SER A 2 11.77 37.89 -15.69
CA SER A 2 10.56 37.43 -15.00
C SER A 2 10.48 35.92 -15.19
N SER A 3 10.57 35.15 -14.10
CA SER A 3 10.31 33.71 -14.13
C SER A 3 8.79 33.52 -14.15
N ASP A 4 8.16 33.90 -15.26
CA ASP A 4 6.73 33.74 -15.42
C ASP A 4 6.40 32.24 -15.48
N VAL A 5 5.49 31.80 -14.62
CA VAL A 5 5.04 30.40 -14.56
C VAL A 5 4.35 30.06 -15.87
N THR A 6 4.89 29.10 -16.61
CA THR A 6 4.30 28.69 -17.89
C THR A 6 3.14 27.72 -17.66
N TRP A 7 2.25 27.59 -18.65
CA TRP A 7 1.16 26.61 -18.60
C TRP A 7 1.66 25.16 -18.43
N GLU A 8 2.83 24.84 -18.99
CA GLU A 8 3.48 23.54 -18.83
C GLU A 8 3.92 23.31 -17.36
N ASP A 9 4.40 24.34 -16.68
CA ASP A 9 4.79 24.24 -15.27
C ASP A 9 3.56 24.07 -14.38
N GLN A 10 2.47 24.78 -14.69
CA GLN A 10 1.21 24.61 -13.97
C GLN A 10 0.67 23.18 -14.11
N GLN A 11 0.80 22.56 -15.29
CA GLN A 11 0.44 21.15 -15.46
C GLN A 11 1.32 20.22 -14.63
N ARG A 12 2.63 20.46 -14.57
CA ARG A 12 3.56 19.70 -13.74
C ARG A 12 3.24 19.85 -12.25
N ILE A 13 2.87 21.05 -11.80
CA ILE A 13 2.41 21.31 -10.42
C ILE A 13 1.13 20.51 -10.12
N CYS A 14 0.15 20.55 -11.03
CA CYS A 14 -1.07 19.76 -10.85
C CYS A 14 -0.80 18.25 -10.87
N ALA A 15 0.12 17.78 -11.71
CA ALA A 15 0.54 16.38 -11.75
C ALA A 15 1.22 15.97 -10.44
N PHE A 16 2.14 16.79 -9.93
CA PHE A 16 2.79 16.57 -8.64
C PHE A 16 1.78 16.46 -7.50
N SER A 17 0.81 17.39 -7.43
CA SER A 17 -0.24 17.36 -6.40
C SER A 17 -1.08 16.07 -6.46
N ARG A 18 -1.45 15.61 -7.66
CA ARG A 18 -2.19 14.33 -7.83
C ARG A 18 -1.35 13.12 -7.44
N ALA A 19 -0.09 13.06 -7.88
CA ALA A 19 0.82 11.98 -7.53
C ALA A 19 1.06 11.94 -6.01
N ASN A 20 1.14 13.10 -5.35
CA ASN A 20 1.33 13.18 -3.91
C ASN A 20 0.09 12.69 -3.14
N ALA A 21 -1.11 13.11 -3.57
CA ALA A 21 -2.35 12.60 -2.99
C ALA A 21 -2.45 11.07 -3.11
N ARG A 22 -2.16 10.52 -4.30
CA ARG A 22 -2.14 9.07 -4.52
C ARG A 22 -1.09 8.37 -3.67
N ALA A 23 0.09 8.97 -3.49
CA ALA A 23 1.13 8.46 -2.61
C ALA A 23 0.64 8.31 -1.16
N HIS A 24 -0.06 9.31 -0.61
CA HIS A 24 -0.63 9.23 0.74
C HIS A 24 -1.73 8.17 0.85
N GLU A 25 -2.58 8.04 -0.16
CA GLU A 25 -3.60 6.98 -0.21
C GLU A 25 -2.95 5.60 -0.19
N LEU A 26 -1.91 5.38 -1.01
CA LEU A 26 -1.16 4.13 -1.05
C LEU A 26 -0.45 3.84 0.27
N ASP A 27 0.13 4.85 0.93
CA ASP A 27 0.76 4.65 2.24
C ASP A 27 -0.27 4.19 3.29
N ALA A 28 -1.48 4.75 3.26
CA ALA A 28 -2.58 4.31 4.13
C ALA A 28 -3.06 2.89 3.79
N GLU A 29 -3.18 2.55 2.50
CA GLU A 29 -3.58 1.22 2.04
C GLU A 29 -2.53 0.15 2.41
N ILE A 30 -1.25 0.45 2.20
CA ILE A 30 -0.12 -0.41 2.61
C ILE A 30 -0.14 -0.63 4.12
N ALA A 31 -0.36 0.42 4.92
CA ALA A 31 -0.43 0.30 6.37
C ALA A 31 -1.62 -0.57 6.83
N ALA A 32 -2.80 -0.40 6.23
CA ALA A 32 -3.97 -1.23 6.53
C ALA A 32 -3.75 -2.70 6.14
N LYS A 33 -3.20 -2.95 4.94
CA LYS A 33 -2.96 -4.30 4.44
C LYS A 33 -1.84 -5.01 5.20
N THR A 34 -0.81 -4.28 5.65
CA THR A 34 0.24 -4.82 6.53
C THR A 34 -0.37 -5.33 7.83
N LYS A 35 -1.24 -4.55 8.50
CA LYS A 35 -1.94 -5.01 9.70
C LYS A 35 -2.79 -6.25 9.45
N GLY A 36 -3.44 -6.33 8.28
CA GLY A 36 -4.21 -7.52 7.87
C GLY A 36 -3.34 -8.75 7.69
N VAL A 37 -2.16 -8.60 7.07
CA VAL A 37 -1.16 -9.67 6.95
C VAL A 37 -0.66 -10.10 8.32
N ASP A 38 -0.29 -9.16 9.20
CA ASP A 38 0.19 -9.46 10.55
C ASP A 38 -0.86 -10.24 11.36
N ALA A 39 -2.13 -9.81 11.32
CA ALA A 39 -3.23 -10.51 11.99
C ALA A 39 -3.45 -11.93 11.44
N LEU A 40 -3.31 -12.14 10.13
CA LEU A 40 -3.38 -13.47 9.53
C LEU A 40 -2.18 -14.34 9.92
N GLN A 41 -0.99 -13.75 10.10
CA GLN A 41 0.18 -14.49 10.58
C GLN A 41 -0.01 -14.93 12.02
N GLU A 42 -0.47 -14.04 12.90
CA GLU A 42 -0.79 -14.37 14.28
C GLU A 42 -1.83 -15.51 14.35
N ALA A 43 -2.91 -15.41 13.56
CA ALA A 43 -3.92 -16.47 13.48
C ALA A 43 -3.33 -17.79 12.95
N SER A 44 -2.42 -17.76 11.98
CA SER A 44 -1.75 -18.95 11.46
C SER A 44 -0.88 -19.62 12.53
N GLU A 45 -0.14 -18.83 13.31
CA GLU A 45 0.72 -19.33 14.38
C GLU A 45 -0.09 -19.96 15.52
N GLU A 46 -1.22 -19.37 15.88
CA GLU A 46 -2.15 -19.94 16.86
C GLU A 46 -2.75 -21.26 16.37
N LEU A 47 -3.13 -21.32 15.10
CA LEU A 47 -3.76 -22.51 14.51
C LEU A 47 -2.82 -23.72 14.52
N THR A 48 -1.52 -23.52 14.27
CA THR A 48 -0.50 -24.56 14.37
C THR A 48 -0.40 -25.18 15.78
N PHE A 49 -0.75 -24.43 16.83
CA PHE A 49 -0.81 -24.97 18.19
C PHE A 49 -2.07 -25.81 18.45
N CYS A 50 -3.14 -25.65 17.65
CA CYS A 50 -4.38 -26.42 17.76
C CYS A 50 -4.28 -27.86 17.19
N GLY A 51 -3.32 -28.13 16.29
CA GLY A 51 -3.14 -29.47 15.70
C GLY A 51 -4.34 -29.92 14.85
N ASP A 52 -4.70 -31.21 14.92
CA ASP A 52 -5.79 -31.81 14.11
C ASP A 52 -7.21 -31.52 14.66
N ASP A 53 -7.33 -30.82 15.78
CA ASP A 53 -8.64 -30.53 16.38
C ASP A 53 -9.47 -29.61 15.47
N ALA A 54 -10.79 -29.84 15.45
CA ALA A 54 -11.70 -29.03 14.65
C ALA A 54 -11.68 -27.57 15.11
N CYS A 55 -11.34 -26.68 14.18
CA CYS A 55 -11.22 -25.25 14.41
C CYS A 55 -12.42 -24.50 13.82
N GLY A 56 -12.91 -23.54 14.59
CA GLY A 56 -13.95 -22.63 14.14
C GLY A 56 -13.34 -21.39 13.52
N VAL A 57 -13.51 -21.22 12.21
CA VAL A 57 -13.00 -20.07 11.46
C VAL A 57 -14.13 -19.08 11.20
N LEU A 58 -13.94 -17.82 11.58
CA LEU A 58 -14.84 -16.73 11.24
C LEU A 58 -14.45 -16.15 9.87
N LEU A 59 -15.34 -16.28 8.88
CA LEU A 59 -15.17 -15.75 7.52
C LEU A 59 -16.24 -14.68 7.27
N GLY A 60 -15.86 -13.41 7.40
CA GLY A 60 -16.80 -12.29 7.34
C GLY A 60 -17.78 -12.36 8.51
N GLU A 61 -19.04 -12.68 8.23
CA GLU A 61 -20.10 -12.83 9.23
C GLU A 61 -20.47 -14.30 9.51
N CYS A 62 -19.83 -15.25 8.82
CA CYS A 62 -20.16 -16.67 8.91
C CYS A 62 -19.11 -17.43 9.72
N PHE A 63 -19.57 -18.32 10.60
CA PHE A 63 -18.70 -19.24 11.35
C PHE A 63 -18.68 -20.60 10.66
N VAL A 64 -17.49 -21.09 10.30
CA VAL A 64 -17.30 -22.35 9.60
C VAL A 64 -16.39 -23.23 10.44
N VAL A 65 -16.88 -24.41 10.82
CA VAL A 65 -16.06 -25.44 11.47
C VAL A 65 -15.37 -26.25 10.37
N MET A 66 -14.06 -26.37 10.46
CA MET A 66 -13.26 -27.23 9.59
C MET A 66 -12.17 -27.93 10.42
N ASP A 67 -11.59 -29.00 9.88
CA ASP A 67 -10.40 -29.62 10.48
C ASP A 67 -9.21 -28.65 10.45
N GLY A 68 -8.26 -28.86 11.37
CA GLY A 68 -7.08 -28.01 11.53
C GLY A 68 -6.27 -27.88 10.25
N GLU A 69 -6.03 -28.98 9.53
CA GLU A 69 -5.29 -29.00 8.26
C GLU A 69 -5.97 -28.12 7.19
N SER A 70 -7.29 -28.22 7.04
CA SER A 70 -8.06 -27.37 6.12
C SER A 70 -8.04 -25.89 6.52
N ALA A 71 -8.06 -25.60 7.83
CA ALA A 71 -7.94 -24.22 8.32
C ALA A 71 -6.54 -23.67 8.04
N GLU A 72 -5.48 -24.46 8.23
CA GLU A 72 -4.09 -24.05 7.98
C GLU A 72 -3.88 -23.72 6.51
N ALA A 73 -4.26 -24.64 5.63
CA ALA A 73 -4.18 -24.43 4.19
C ALA A 73 -4.96 -23.18 3.72
N LYS A 74 -6.10 -22.90 4.38
CA LYS A 74 -6.91 -21.71 4.07
C LYS A 74 -6.21 -20.42 4.48
N VAL A 75 -5.69 -20.35 5.70
CA VAL A 75 -4.99 -19.17 6.23
C VAL A 75 -3.71 -18.92 5.44
N GLU A 76 -2.95 -19.96 5.12
CA GLU A 76 -1.74 -19.86 4.29
C GLU A 76 -2.06 -19.30 2.88
N GLY A 77 -3.10 -19.83 2.23
CA GLY A 77 -3.54 -19.29 0.93
C GLY A 77 -4.06 -17.85 0.99
N MET A 78 -4.61 -17.41 2.12
CA MET A 78 -4.96 -16.01 2.35
C MET A 78 -3.70 -15.15 2.54
N LEU A 79 -2.73 -15.62 3.33
CA LEU A 79 -1.46 -14.94 3.54
C LEU A 79 -0.69 -14.72 2.24
N GLU A 80 -0.59 -15.74 1.38
CA GLU A 80 0.08 -15.60 0.08
C GLU A 80 -0.57 -14.52 -0.79
N ARG A 81 -1.90 -14.54 -0.90
CA ARG A 81 -2.65 -13.53 -1.67
C ARG A 81 -2.48 -12.14 -1.10
N GLU A 82 -2.58 -12.01 0.22
CA GLU A 82 -2.47 -10.72 0.89
C GLU A 82 -1.06 -10.15 0.76
N ARG A 83 -0.02 -10.98 0.92
CA ARG A 83 1.38 -10.59 0.71
C ARG A 83 1.67 -10.20 -0.73
N ALA A 84 1.19 -10.97 -1.71
CA ALA A 84 1.35 -10.63 -3.12
C ALA A 84 0.72 -9.27 -3.46
N GLY A 85 -0.49 -9.01 -2.95
CA GLY A 85 -1.14 -7.70 -3.10
C GLY A 85 -0.39 -6.57 -2.38
N LEU A 86 0.19 -6.83 -1.21
CA LEU A 86 0.99 -5.84 -0.48
C LEU A 86 2.26 -5.47 -1.25
N GLU A 87 2.95 -6.45 -1.85
CA GLU A 87 4.13 -6.18 -2.67
C GLU A 87 3.77 -5.40 -3.95
N ALA A 88 2.63 -5.68 -4.58
CA ALA A 88 2.15 -4.90 -5.72
C ALA A 88 1.91 -3.42 -5.36
N LEU A 89 1.28 -3.15 -4.21
CA LEU A 89 1.08 -1.78 -3.71
C LEU A 89 2.40 -1.07 -3.39
N LYS A 90 3.37 -1.79 -2.80
CA LYS A 90 4.70 -1.23 -2.53
C LYS A 90 5.44 -0.86 -3.81
N GLU A 91 5.33 -1.67 -4.86
CA GLU A 91 5.95 -1.35 -6.16
C GLU A 91 5.25 -0.16 -6.83
N GLU A 92 3.91 -0.07 -6.79
CA GLU A 92 3.18 1.12 -7.26
C GLU A 92 3.65 2.38 -6.50
N ARG A 93 3.73 2.28 -5.16
CA ARG A 93 4.18 3.39 -4.31
C ARG A 93 5.60 3.85 -4.63
N LYS A 94 6.49 2.90 -4.94
CA LYS A 94 7.86 3.18 -5.38
C LYS A 94 7.87 3.90 -6.73
N GLY A 95 7.08 3.46 -7.70
CA GLY A 95 6.94 4.14 -8.99
C GLY A 95 6.46 5.59 -8.85
N ILE A 96 5.45 5.82 -8.01
CA ILE A 96 4.95 7.18 -7.73
C ILE A 96 6.01 8.04 -7.03
N ARG A 97 6.82 7.45 -6.14
CA ARG A 97 7.93 8.18 -5.49
C ARG A 97 8.97 8.64 -6.51
N GLU A 98 9.31 7.79 -7.47
CA GLU A 98 10.24 8.15 -8.56
C GLU A 98 9.65 9.25 -9.45
N GLU A 99 8.35 9.19 -9.77
CA GLU A 99 7.64 10.24 -10.51
C GLU A 99 7.66 11.57 -9.75
N LEU A 100 7.34 11.56 -8.46
CA LEU A 100 7.36 12.75 -7.60
C LEU A 100 8.75 13.37 -7.54
N GLN A 101 9.81 12.58 -7.41
CA GLN A 101 11.18 13.06 -7.39
C GLN A 101 11.57 13.72 -8.73
N ALA A 102 11.21 13.10 -9.85
CA ALA A 102 11.48 13.65 -11.18
C ALA A 102 10.72 14.96 -11.44
N LEU A 103 9.46 15.05 -11.02
CA LEU A 103 8.65 16.26 -11.11
C LEU A 103 9.20 17.38 -10.21
N LYS A 104 9.55 17.04 -8.96
CA LYS A 104 10.14 17.97 -7.98
C LYS A 104 11.42 18.60 -8.53
N GLN A 105 12.34 17.78 -9.06
CA GLN A 105 13.58 18.27 -9.65
C GLN A 105 13.32 19.26 -10.79
N LYS A 106 12.50 18.89 -11.78
CA LYS A 106 12.18 19.76 -12.94
C LYS A 106 11.54 21.07 -12.52
N LEU A 107 10.67 21.03 -11.52
CA LEU A 107 9.96 22.21 -11.02
C LEU A 107 10.91 23.14 -10.25
N TYR A 108 11.79 22.62 -9.39
CA TYR A 108 12.77 23.45 -8.68
C TYR A 108 13.89 23.98 -9.58
N GLU A 109 14.32 23.23 -10.59
CA GLU A 109 15.32 23.70 -11.57
C GLU A 109 14.83 24.94 -12.34
N LYS A 110 13.52 25.03 -12.61
CA LYS A 110 12.94 26.10 -13.43
C LYS A 110 12.31 27.23 -12.60
N LEU A 111 11.62 26.89 -11.51
CA LEU A 111 10.86 27.85 -10.69
C LEU A 111 11.57 28.20 -9.37
N GLY A 112 12.59 27.43 -8.95
CA GLY A 112 13.37 27.71 -7.75
C GLY A 112 12.51 27.92 -6.51
N ASN A 113 12.80 28.98 -5.75
CA ASN A 113 12.10 29.33 -4.51
C ASN A 113 10.71 29.97 -4.74
N SER A 114 10.23 30.09 -5.98
CA SER A 114 8.89 30.66 -6.26
C SER A 114 7.75 29.65 -6.02
N ILE A 115 8.08 28.38 -5.79
CA ILE A 115 7.14 27.32 -5.48
C ILE A 115 7.56 26.60 -4.18
N ASN A 116 6.57 26.04 -3.49
CA ASN A 116 6.82 25.16 -2.35
C ASN A 116 6.18 23.79 -2.64
N LEU A 117 7.02 22.75 -2.70
CA LEU A 117 6.63 21.35 -2.90
C LEU A 117 7.12 20.50 -1.71
N GLU A 118 7.09 21.08 -0.50
CA GLU A 118 7.35 20.35 0.75
C GLU A 118 6.08 19.65 1.24
N GLU A 119 5.99 18.36 0.91
CA GLU A 119 5.33 17.27 1.62
C GLU A 119 6.07 15.97 1.26
#